data_AF-A0A1I4P4W0-F1
#
_entry.id   AF-A0A1I4P4W0-F1
#
_cell.length_a   1.000
_cell.length_b   1.000
_cell.length_c   1.000
_cell.angle_alpha   90.00
_cell.angle_beta   90.00
_cell.angle_gamma   90.00
#
_symmetry.space_group_name_H-M   'P 1'
#
loop_
_entity.id
_entity.type
_entity.pdbx_description
1 polymer ?
#
loop_
_entity_poly.entity_id
_entity_poly.type
_entity_poly.pdbx_seq_one_letter_code
_entity_poly.pdbx_strand_id
1 'polypeptide(L)'
;MPLEDEVFLEFTGKEIIIRPADPESVDFSEDILKDLISRGYEGEQLIEAFLKAKSDILEALDALKQEALQQPSVTELLDEYLNEFEDD
;
A
#
# COMPACT_ATOMS: atom_id res chain seq x y z
N MET A 1 12.29 -6.03 12.20
CA MET A 1 12.19 -6.65 10.86
C MET A 1 10.73 -6.70 10.43
N PRO A 2 10.33 -6.13 9.28
CA PRO A 2 9.05 -6.49 8.68
C PRO A 2 9.13 -7.94 8.20
N LEU A 3 8.09 -8.73 8.47
CA LEU A 3 8.02 -10.13 8.07
C LEU A 3 7.78 -10.19 6.56
N GLU A 4 8.80 -10.59 5.79
CA GLU A 4 8.73 -10.70 4.32
C GLU A 4 7.80 -11.83 3.83
N ASP A 5 7.29 -12.66 4.76
CA ASP A 5 6.52 -13.88 4.50
C ASP A 5 5.06 -13.82 5.01
N GLU A 6 4.46 -12.65 5.12
CA GLU A 6 3.04 -12.55 5.49
C GLU A 6 2.13 -13.05 4.35
N VAL A 7 1.07 -13.78 4.71
CA VAL A 7 0.09 -14.33 3.75
C VAL A 7 -1.33 -14.13 4.25
N PHE A 8 -2.22 -13.75 3.33
CA PHE A 8 -3.64 -13.66 3.63
C PHE A 8 -4.30 -15.04 3.44
N LEU A 9 -4.90 -15.56 4.51
CA LEU A 9 -5.58 -16.85 4.55
C LEU A 9 -7.09 -16.65 4.68
N GLU A 10 -7.83 -17.03 3.66
CA GLU A 10 -9.29 -16.99 3.67
C GLU A 10 -9.86 -18.41 3.49
N PHE A 11 -10.74 -18.82 4.42
CA PHE A 11 -11.43 -20.10 4.36
C PHE A 11 -12.90 -19.90 4.01
N THR A 12 -13.30 -20.34 2.82
CA THR A 12 -14.68 -20.18 2.31
C THR A 12 -15.56 -21.39 2.63
N GLY A 13 -15.11 -22.30 3.51
CA GLY A 13 -15.83 -23.52 3.88
C GLY A 13 -15.64 -24.71 2.93
N LYS A 14 -15.26 -24.46 1.67
CA LYS A 14 -14.98 -25.49 0.66
C LYS A 14 -13.52 -25.51 0.19
N GLU A 15 -12.87 -24.36 0.23
CA GLU A 15 -11.50 -24.17 -0.23
C GLU A 15 -10.75 -23.18 0.67
N ILE A 16 -9.43 -23.30 0.66
CA ILE A 16 -8.51 -22.41 1.35
C ILE A 16 -7.83 -21.57 0.29
N ILE A 17 -7.97 -20.26 0.37
CA ILE A 17 -7.31 -19.31 -0.51
C ILE A 17 -6.10 -18.75 0.24
N ILE A 18 -4.91 -19.00 -0.31
CA ILE A 18 -3.65 -18.46 0.17
C ILE A 18 -3.16 -17.44 -0.84
N ARG A 19 -3.01 -16.19 -0.44
CA ARG A 19 -2.45 -15.12 -1.26
C ARG A 19 -1.23 -14.53 -0.56
N PRO A 20 -0.14 -14.23 -1.28
CA PRO A 20 0.92 -13.40 -0.71
C PRO A 20 0.26 -12.13 -0.14
N ALA A 21 0.68 -11.70 1.05
CA ALA A 21 0.33 -10.38 1.55
C ALA A 21 1.12 -9.34 0.75
N ASP A 22 0.88 -9.28 -0.56
CA ASP A 22 1.19 -8.08 -1.31
C ASP A 22 0.50 -6.94 -0.58
N PRO A 23 1.21 -5.84 -0.28
CA PRO A 23 0.65 -4.72 0.43
C PRO A 23 -0.62 -4.36 -0.30
N GLU A 24 -1.73 -4.51 0.43
CA GLU A 24 -3.10 -4.33 0.02
C GLU A 24 -3.12 -3.37 -1.17
N SER A 25 -3.36 -3.88 -2.39
CA SER A 25 -3.43 -3.01 -3.56
C SER A 25 -4.69 -2.18 -3.39
N VAL A 26 -4.56 -1.07 -2.67
CA VAL A 26 -5.68 -0.22 -2.30
C VAL A 26 -6.29 0.29 -3.60
N ASP A 27 -7.52 -0.14 -3.87
CA ASP A 27 -8.19 0.22 -5.10
C ASP A 27 -8.78 1.61 -4.97
N PHE A 28 -8.01 2.63 -5.36
CA PHE A 28 -8.45 4.02 -5.39
C PHE A 28 -9.36 4.35 -6.58
N SER A 29 -9.72 3.36 -7.42
CA SER A 29 -10.50 3.61 -8.63
C SER A 29 -11.84 4.30 -8.32
N GLU A 30 -12.52 3.90 -7.24
CA GLU A 30 -13.80 4.50 -6.86
C GLU A 30 -13.64 5.96 -6.38
N ASP A 31 -12.62 6.24 -5.58
CA ASP A 31 -12.38 7.58 -5.04
C ASP A 31 -11.91 8.56 -6.11
N ILE A 32 -11.05 8.12 -7.03
CA ILE A 32 -10.62 8.91 -8.19
C ILE A 32 -11.83 9.25 -9.07
N LEU A 33 -12.72 8.28 -9.33
CA LEU A 33 -13.93 8.53 -10.12
C LEU A 33 -14.86 9.54 -9.44
N LYS A 34 -15.09 9.42 -8.12
CA LYS A 34 -15.92 10.36 -7.37
C LYS A 34 -15.36 11.78 -7.43
N ASP A 35 -14.05 11.94 -7.27
CA ASP A 35 -13.40 13.25 -7.34
C ASP A 35 -13.49 13.86 -8.75
N LEU A 36 -13.25 13.07 -9.80
CA LEU A 36 -13.37 13.55 -11.18
C LEU A 36 -14.81 13.93 -11.55
N ILE A 37 -15.80 13.13 -11.13
CA ILE A 37 -17.22 13.47 -11.32
C ILE A 37 -17.56 14.75 -10.54
N SER A 38 -17.06 14.91 -9.31
CA SER A 38 -17.27 16.14 -8.51
C SER A 38 -16.64 17.37 -9.14
N ARG A 39 -15.58 17.22 -9.93
CA ARG A 39 -14.94 18.30 -10.69
C ARG A 39 -15.65 18.62 -12.01
N GLY A 40 -16.70 17.86 -12.35
CA GLY A 40 -17.52 18.07 -13.55
C GLY A 40 -16.95 17.43 -14.81
N TYR A 41 -16.05 16.45 -14.68
CA TYR A 41 -15.59 15.67 -15.83
C TYR A 41 -16.67 14.66 -16.24
N GLU A 42 -16.96 14.59 -17.54
CA GLU A 42 -17.98 13.71 -18.11
C GLU A 42 -17.48 13.01 -19.38
N GLY A 43 -18.12 11.89 -19.73
CA GLY A 43 -17.89 11.18 -20.99
C GLY A 43 -16.43 10.78 -21.22
N GLU A 44 -15.89 11.12 -22.39
CA GLU A 44 -14.53 10.75 -22.81
C GLU A 44 -13.45 11.48 -21.99
N GLN A 45 -13.74 12.71 -21.54
CA GLN A 45 -12.82 13.51 -20.71
C GLN A 45 -12.63 12.90 -19.31
N LEU A 46 -13.69 12.26 -18.78
CA LEU A 46 -13.61 11.54 -17.50
C LEU A 46 -12.67 10.33 -17.61
N ILE A 47 -12.71 9.61 -18.73
CA ILE A 47 -11.88 8.42 -18.95
C ILE A 47 -10.40 8.81 -19.08
N GLU A 48 -10.08 9.84 -19.86
CA GLU A 48 -8.70 10.33 -19.98
C GLU A 48 -8.16 10.84 -18.64
N ALA A 49 -8.95 11.64 -17.92
CA ALA A 49 -8.56 12.15 -16.61
C ALA A 49 -8.40 11.03 -15.57
N PHE A 50 -9.24 10.00 -15.63
CA PHE A 50 -9.18 8.83 -14.75
C PHE A 50 -7.92 8.01 -14.99
N LEU A 51 -7.60 7.70 -16.24
CA LEU A 51 -6.39 6.96 -16.60
C LEU A 51 -5.13 7.70 -16.15
N LYS A 52 -5.11 9.02 -16.35
CA LYS A 52 -3.99 9.85 -15.93
C LYS A 52 -3.85 9.88 -14.40
N ALA A 53 -4.94 10.19 -13.69
CA ALA A 53 -4.93 10.25 -12.23
C ALA A 53 -4.56 8.90 -11.59
N LYS A 54 -5.05 7.79 -12.16
CA LYS A 54 -4.71 6.44 -11.69
C LYS A 54 -3.23 6.12 -11.86
N SER A 55 -2.64 6.49 -13.01
CA SER A 55 -1.20 6.30 -13.25
C SER A 55 -0.36 7.12 -12.27
N ASP A 56 -0.69 8.41 -12.12
CA ASP A 56 0.06 9.33 -11.25
C ASP A 56 0.04 8.86 -9.78
N ILE A 57 -1.10 8.32 -9.32
CA ILE A 57 -1.25 7.81 -7.94
C ILE A 57 -0.44 6.54 -7.73
N LEU A 58 -0.44 5.61 -8.69
CA LEU A 58 0.35 4.37 -8.59
C LEU A 58 1.85 4.67 -8.56
N GLU A 59 2.32 5.58 -9.42
CA GLU A 59 3.73 6.01 -9.43
C GLU A 59 4.13 6.67 -8.12
N ALA A 60 3.28 7.55 -7.58
CA ALA A 60 3.52 8.20 -6.29
C ALA A 60 3.52 7.21 -5.12
N LEU A 61 2.62 6.22 -5.15
CA LEU A 61 2.55 5.17 -4.13
C LEU A 61 3.78 4.25 -4.18
N ASP A 62 4.24 3.87 -5.37
CA ASP A 62 5.46 3.09 -5.53
C ASP A 62 6.68 3.87 -5.05
N ALA A 63 6.78 5.17 -5.36
CA ALA A 63 7.84 6.02 -4.84
C ALA A 63 7.81 6.09 -3.30
N LEU A 64 6.62 6.27 -2.71
CA LEU A 64 6.44 6.32 -1.26
C LEU A 64 6.76 4.99 -0.60
N LYS A 65 6.43 3.86 -1.24
CA LYS A 65 6.81 2.52 -0.79
C LYS A 65 8.32 2.34 -0.80
N GLN A 66 9.00 2.80 -1.85
CA GLN A 66 10.47 2.76 -1.93
C GLN A 66 11.11 3.64 -0.85
N GLU A 67 10.60 4.84 -0.61
CA GLU A 67 11.09 5.72 0.47
C GLU A 67 10.89 5.09 1.85
N ALA A 68 9.73 4.47 2.11
CA ALA A 68 9.46 3.79 3.37
C ALA A 68 10.36 2.56 3.60
N LEU A 69 10.74 1.86 2.52
CA LEU A 69 11.72 0.76 2.58
C LEU A 69 13.17 1.27 2.78
N GLN A 70 13.47 2.50 2.34
CA GLN A 70 14.80 3.12 2.48
C GLN A 70 15.00 3.85 3.81
N GLN A 71 13.92 4.18 4.53
CA GLN A 71 14.03 4.76 5.86
C GLN A 71 14.34 3.66 6.88
N PRO A 72 15.38 3.84 7.73
CA PRO A 72 15.65 2.90 8.81
C PRO A 72 14.41 2.86 9.68
N SER A 73 13.81 1.67 9.80
CA SER A 73 12.65 1.49 10.64
C SER A 73 13.03 1.87 12.07
N VAL A 74 12.19 2.65 12.77
CA VAL A 74 12.38 3.03 14.18
C VAL A 74 12.70 1.81 15.07
N THR A 75 12.29 0.62 14.63
CA THR A 75 12.66 -0.69 15.16
C THR A 75 14.17 -0.89 15.38
N GLU A 76 15.03 -0.48 14.45
CA GLU A 76 16.49 -0.68 14.58
C GLU A 76 17.09 0.19 15.69
N LEU A 77 16.56 1.40 15.89
CA LEU A 77 16.95 2.28 16.99
C LEU A 77 16.43 1.78 18.35
N LEU A 78 15.28 1.11 18.35
CA LEU A 78 14.69 0.51 19.56
C LEU A 78 15.45 -0.76 19.99
N ASP A 79 15.86 -1.61 19.04
CA ASP A 79 16.67 -2.80 19.33
C ASP A 79 18.05 -2.43 19.91
N GLU A 80 18.68 -1.37 19.39
CA GLU A 80 19.96 -0.86 19.91
C GLU A 80 19.79 -0.25 21.31
N TYR A 81 18.69 0.47 21.55
CA TYR A 81 18.36 1.03 22.86
C TYR A 81 18.03 -0.06 23.90
N LEU A 82 17.34 -1.14 23.50
CA LEU A 82 16.99 -2.25 24.40
C LEU A 82 18.20 -3.11 24.78
N ASN A 83 19.14 -3.34 23.85
CA ASN A 83 20.38 -4.06 24.14
C ASN A 83 21.28 -3.33 25.16
N GLU A 84 21.23 -2.01 25.25
CA GLU A 84 21.97 -1.25 26.29
C GLU A 84 21.45 -1.51 27.72
N PHE A 85 20.23 -2.04 27.90
CA PHE A 85 19.65 -2.32 29.23
C PHE A 85 19.70 -3.80 29.64
N GLU A 86 20.20 -4.71 28.79
CA GLU A 86 20.29 -6.14 29.12
C GLU A 86 21.62 -6.55 29.80
N ASP A 87 22.58 -5.63 29.99
CA ASP A 87 23.91 -5.90 30.53
C ASP A 87 24.11 -5.56 32.04
N ASP A 88 23.03 -5.43 32.84
CA ASP A 88 23.08 -5.30 34.32
C ASP A 88 22.37 -6.46 35.07
#